data_AF-A0A944S3Y5-F1
#
_entry.id   AF-A0A944S3Y5-F1
#
_cell.length_a   1.000
_cell.length_b   1.000
_cell.length_c   1.000
_cell.angle_alpha   90.00
_cell.angle_beta   90.00
_cell.angle_gamma   90.00
#
_symmetry.space_group_name_H-M   'P 1'
#
loop_
_entity.id
_entity.type
_entity.pdbx_description
1 polymer ?
#
loop_
_entity_poly.entity_id
_entity_poly.type
_entity_poly.pdbx_seq_one_letter_code
_entity_poly.pdbx_strand_id
1 'polypeptide(L)'
;MTPTNDDTRLSAFIDGELADEAREEMAAQIALDPQVRHRLDTLRTVDEMVASALQPPSLPAADHCANVVLASNNHAVAASVDSERPTPRVPTAVLASVGLLVTAGVAFVGLRRRGLV
;
A
#
# COMPACT_ATOMS: atom_id res chain seq x y z
N MET A 1 -18.82 -21.12 -20.92
CA MET A 1 -19.49 -19.86 -21.30
C MET A 1 -18.68 -19.30 -22.45
N THR A 2 -19.15 -19.46 -23.68
CA THR A 2 -18.47 -18.96 -24.88
C THR A 2 -18.68 -17.46 -24.98
N PRO A 3 -17.63 -16.64 -25.23
CA PRO A 3 -17.80 -15.21 -25.44
C PRO A 3 -18.76 -14.99 -26.60
N THR A 4 -19.67 -14.03 -26.43
CA THR A 4 -20.58 -13.67 -27.52
C THR A 4 -19.79 -12.95 -28.61
N ASN A 5 -20.28 -12.96 -29.85
CA ASN A 5 -19.59 -12.29 -30.97
C ASN A 5 -19.37 -10.79 -30.66
N ASP A 6 -20.28 -10.19 -29.88
CA ASP A 6 -20.20 -8.80 -29.45
C ASP A 6 -19.04 -8.56 -28.48
N ASP A 7 -18.75 -9.50 -27.59
CA ASP A 7 -17.65 -9.36 -26.62
C ASP A 7 -16.29 -9.40 -27.33
N THR A 8 -16.16 -10.24 -28.36
CA THR A 8 -14.95 -10.30 -29.20
C THR A 8 -14.74 -9.00 -29.97
N ARG A 9 -15.80 -8.45 -30.58
CA ARG A 9 -15.72 -7.15 -31.28
C ARG A 9 -15.37 -6.01 -30.34
N LEU A 10 -15.93 -6.02 -29.12
CA LEU A 10 -15.67 -4.99 -28.12
C LEU A 10 -14.23 -5.05 -27.60
N SER A 11 -13.68 -6.26 -27.39
CA SER A 11 -12.25 -6.44 -27.07
C SER A 11 -11.38 -5.87 -28.20
N ALA A 12 -11.62 -6.28 -29.45
CA ALA A 12 -10.87 -5.78 -30.60
C ALA A 12 -10.97 -4.24 -30.76
N PHE A 13 -12.09 -3.63 -30.34
CA PHE A 13 -12.22 -2.17 -30.31
C PHE A 13 -11.30 -1.53 -29.27
N ILE A 14 -11.18 -2.12 -28.08
CA ILE A 14 -10.27 -1.66 -27.01
C ILE A 14 -8.81 -1.79 -27.45
N ASP A 15 -8.48 -2.93 -28.06
CA ASP A 15 -7.13 -3.24 -28.54
C ASP A 15 -6.74 -2.47 -29.82
N GLY A 16 -7.71 -1.78 -30.44
CA GLY A 16 -7.51 -1.01 -31.67
C GLY A 16 -7.37 -1.87 -32.93
N GLU A 17 -7.75 -3.14 -32.87
CA GLU A 17 -7.63 -4.12 -33.95
C GLU A 17 -8.79 -4.08 -34.96
N LEU A 18 -9.83 -3.28 -34.69
CA LEU A 18 -10.91 -3.07 -35.64
C LEU A 18 -10.48 -2.16 -36.80
N ALA A 19 -10.86 -2.55 -38.03
CA ALA A 19 -10.83 -1.70 -39.20
C ALA A 19 -11.69 -0.44 -39.01
N ASP A 20 -11.40 0.63 -39.74
CA ASP A 20 -11.99 1.95 -39.51
C ASP A 20 -13.52 1.95 -39.58
N GLU A 21 -14.12 1.28 -40.57
CA GLU A 21 -15.58 1.20 -40.71
C GLU A 21 -16.24 0.45 -39.54
N ALA A 22 -15.63 -0.66 -39.10
CA ALA A 22 -16.11 -1.46 -37.98
C ALA A 22 -15.93 -0.73 -36.65
N ARG A 23 -14.90 0.14 -36.55
CA ARG A 23 -14.63 0.97 -35.39
C ARG A 23 -15.67 2.09 -35.25
N GLU A 24 -16.07 2.73 -36.35
CA GLU A 24 -17.14 3.74 -36.35
C GLU A 24 -18.49 3.12 -35.96
N GLU A 25 -18.83 1.96 -36.52
CA GLU A 25 -20.05 1.23 -36.15
C GLU A 25 -20.07 0.90 -34.65
N MET A 26 -18.95 0.36 -34.13
CA MET A 26 -18.83 0.04 -32.71
C MET A 26 -18.91 1.29 -31.82
N ALA A 27 -18.28 2.40 -32.23
CA ALA A 27 -18.37 3.67 -31.52
C ALA A 27 -19.82 4.18 -31.45
N ALA A 28 -20.57 4.08 -32.56
CA ALA A 28 -21.99 4.42 -32.58
C ALA A 28 -22.80 3.50 -31.64
N GLN A 29 -22.52 2.20 -31.63
CA GLN A 29 -23.18 1.24 -30.75
C GLN A 29 -22.88 1.54 -29.27
N ILE A 30 -21.63 1.86 -28.91
CA ILE A 30 -21.26 2.29 -27.55
C ILE A 30 -21.95 3.60 -27.17
N ALA A 31 -22.18 4.51 -28.12
CA ALA A 31 -22.87 5.78 -27.87
C ALA A 31 -24.38 5.58 -27.60
N LEU A 32 -25.01 4.63 -28.30
CA LEU A 32 -26.45 4.43 -28.29
C LEU A 32 -26.93 3.36 -27.30
N ASP A 33 -26.11 2.36 -26.99
CA ASP A 33 -26.49 1.23 -26.14
C ASP A 33 -25.80 1.29 -24.76
N PRO A 34 -26.57 1.55 -23.68
CA PRO A 34 -26.04 1.56 -22.32
C PRO A 34 -25.46 0.21 -21.86
N GLN A 35 -25.97 -0.91 -22.36
CA GLN A 35 -25.44 -2.23 -21.99
C GLN A 35 -24.06 -2.45 -22.58
N VAL A 36 -23.83 -2.04 -23.84
CA VAL A 36 -22.52 -2.12 -24.47
C VAL A 36 -21.53 -1.20 -23.77
N ARG A 37 -21.96 0.01 -23.37
CA ARG A 37 -21.14 0.91 -22.55
C ARG A 37 -20.75 0.29 -21.21
N HIS A 38 -21.70 -0.32 -20.51
CA HIS A 38 -21.40 -1.00 -19.25
C HIS A 38 -20.40 -2.14 -19.45
N ARG A 39 -20.53 -2.93 -20.52
CA ARG A 39 -19.55 -4.00 -20.83
C ARG A 39 -18.16 -3.42 -21.11
N LEU A 40 -18.07 -2.30 -21.83
CA LEU A 40 -16.80 -1.60 -22.08
C LEU A 40 -16.15 -1.15 -20.77
N ASP A 41 -16.92 -0.57 -19.86
CA ASP A 41 -16.43 -0.13 -18.55
C ASP A 41 -15.93 -1.32 -17.71
N THR A 42 -16.64 -2.47 -17.75
CA THR A 42 -16.18 -3.71 -17.10
C THR A 42 -14.82 -4.16 -17.66
N LEU A 43 -14.65 -4.18 -18.98
CA LEU A 43 -13.39 -4.61 -19.61
C LEU A 43 -12.23 -3.67 -19.25
N ARG A 44 -12.47 -2.35 -19.24
CA ARG A 44 -11.48 -1.35 -18.82
C ARG A 44 -11.08 -1.52 -17.35
N THR A 45 -12.05 -1.80 -16.48
CA THR A 45 -11.78 -2.04 -15.06
C THR A 45 -10.86 -3.25 -14.87
N VAL A 46 -11.09 -4.33 -15.63
CA VAL A 46 -10.23 -5.51 -15.59
C VAL A 46 -8.82 -5.17 -16.08
N ASP A 47 -8.69 -4.40 -17.16
CA ASP A 47 -7.40 -3.98 -17.69
C ASP A 47 -6.62 -3.12 -16.68
N GLU A 48 -7.28 -2.17 -16.01
CA GLU A 48 -6.69 -1.37 -14.92
C GLU A 48 -6.20 -2.24 -13.75
N MET A 49 -6.98 -3.26 -13.35
CA MET A 49 -6.59 -4.19 -12.31
C MET A 49 -5.35 -5.01 -12.71
N VAL A 50 -5.31 -5.49 -13.95
CA VAL A 50 -4.16 -6.23 -14.48
C VAL A 50 -2.93 -5.33 -14.56
N ALA A 51 -3.09 -4.12 -15.10
CA ALA A 51 -2.04 -3.13 -15.17
C ALA A 51 -1.47 -2.80 -13.78
N SER A 52 -2.33 -2.61 -12.78
CA SER A 52 -1.92 -2.40 -11.39
C SER A 52 -1.19 -3.60 -10.80
N ALA A 53 -1.63 -4.82 -11.10
CA ALA A 53 -1.01 -6.05 -10.59
C ALA A 53 0.36 -6.33 -11.22
N LEU A 54 0.56 -5.90 -12.47
CA LEU A 54 1.81 -6.06 -13.21
C LEU A 54 2.82 -4.93 -12.94
N GLN A 55 2.46 -3.92 -12.13
CA GLN A 55 3.43 -2.90 -11.75
C GLN A 55 4.60 -3.55 -11.01
N PRO A 56 5.86 -3.24 -11.41
CA PRO A 56 7.00 -3.75 -10.70
C PRO A 56 6.94 -3.30 -9.23
N PRO A 57 7.42 -4.14 -8.29
CA PRO A 57 7.45 -3.78 -6.88
C PRO A 57 8.27 -2.50 -6.73
N SER A 58 7.59 -1.41 -6.40
CA SER A 58 8.24 -0.15 -6.09
C SER A 58 8.59 -0.13 -4.61
N LEU A 59 9.81 0.30 -4.31
CA LEU A 59 10.15 0.63 -2.93
C LEU A 59 9.45 1.96 -2.61
N PRO A 60 8.67 2.03 -1.53
CA PRO A 60 8.12 3.30 -1.08
C PRO A 60 9.27 4.29 -0.82
N ALA A 61 9.04 5.56 -1.14
CA ALA A 61 10.01 6.62 -0.84
C ALA A 61 10.32 6.62 0.67
N ALA A 62 11.60 6.76 1.02
CA ALA A 62 12.05 6.71 2.42
C ALA A 62 11.28 7.66 3.33
N ASP A 63 10.93 8.85 2.81
CA ASP A 63 10.15 9.86 3.53
C ASP A 63 8.72 9.38 3.84
N HIS A 64 8.12 8.58 2.95
CA HIS A 64 6.79 8.02 3.17
C HIS A 64 6.82 6.97 4.29
N CYS A 65 7.85 6.11 4.31
CA CYS A 65 8.07 5.16 5.40
C CYS A 65 8.28 5.86 6.75
N ALA A 66 9.10 6.92 6.78
CA ALA A 66 9.33 7.71 7.99
C ALA A 66 8.02 8.34 8.50
N ASN A 67 7.22 8.91 7.61
CA ASN A 67 5.94 9.53 7.96
C ASN A 67 4.91 8.52 8.48
N VAL A 68 4.84 7.30 7.91
CA VAL A 68 3.94 6.25 8.41
C VAL A 68 4.34 5.77 9.81
N VAL A 69 5.65 5.63 10.08
CA VAL A 69 6.15 5.26 11.42
C VAL A 69 5.86 6.36 12.43
N LEU A 70 6.12 7.63 12.07
CA LEU A 70 5.79 8.78 12.92
C LEU A 70 4.29 8.89 13.20
N ALA A 71 3.44 8.71 12.18
CA ALA A 71 1.98 8.74 12.32
C ALA A 71 1.47 7.58 13.19
N SER A 72 2.02 6.36 13.01
CA SER A 72 1.67 5.19 13.81
C SER A 72 2.06 5.36 15.28
N ASN A 73 3.22 5.95 15.56
CA ASN A 73 3.65 6.27 16.92
C ASN A 73 2.73 7.31 17.57
N ASN A 74 2.32 8.33 16.83
CA ASN A 74 1.38 9.34 17.33
C ASN A 74 -0.02 8.76 17.59
N HIS A 75 -0.46 7.79 16.78
CA HIS A 75 -1.74 7.12 16.98
C HIS A 75 -1.70 6.14 18.17
N ALA A 76 -0.58 5.44 18.39
CA ALA A 76 -0.36 4.64 19.58
C ALA A 76 -0.33 5.48 20.87
N VAL A 77 0.22 6.71 20.80
CA VAL A 77 0.20 7.67 21.91
C VAL A 77 -1.21 8.26 22.11
N ALA A 78 -1.98 8.51 21.06
CA ALA A 78 -3.36 9.01 21.17
C ALA A 78 -4.34 7.93 21.69
N ALA A 79 -4.21 6.68 21.23
CA ALA A 79 -5.01 5.55 21.71
C ALA A 79 -4.71 5.17 23.17
N SER A 80 -3.55 5.59 23.70
CA SER A 80 -3.21 5.41 25.12
C SER A 80 -3.68 6.56 26.03
N VAL A 81 -4.35 7.59 25.50
CA VAL A 81 -4.95 8.67 26.33
C VAL A 81 -6.37 8.33 26.80
N ASP A 82 -7.04 7.34 26.21
CA ASP A 82 -8.43 6.96 26.57
C ASP A 82 -8.59 5.56 27.18
N SER A 83 -7.49 4.89 27.54
CA SER A 83 -7.57 3.62 28.28
C SER A 83 -7.36 3.83 29.77
N GLU A 84 -8.47 3.69 30.48
CA GLU A 84 -8.62 3.34 31.89
C GLU A 84 -7.33 2.80 32.55
N ARG A 85 -6.90 3.51 33.59
CA ARG A 85 -5.70 3.30 34.42
C ARG A 85 -5.35 1.80 34.66
N PRO A 86 -4.32 1.24 33.99
CA PRO A 86 -3.75 -0.04 34.38
C PRO A 86 -2.64 0.23 35.39
N THR A 87 -2.77 -0.27 36.62
CA THR A 87 -1.66 -0.29 37.57
C THR A 87 -0.50 -1.09 36.98
N PRO A 88 0.68 -0.51 36.75
CA PRO A 88 1.79 -1.21 36.15
C PRO A 88 2.45 -2.09 37.20
N ARG A 89 2.10 -3.38 37.25
CA ARG A 89 2.97 -4.39 37.87
C ARG A 89 4.04 -4.79 36.87
N VAL A 90 5.00 -3.91 36.65
CA VAL A 90 6.27 -4.29 36.03
C VAL A 90 7.12 -4.92 37.14
N PRO A 91 7.56 -6.18 37.03
CA PRO A 91 8.47 -6.75 38.00
C PRO A 91 9.76 -5.92 37.99
N THR A 92 10.16 -5.42 39.16
CA THR A 92 11.31 -4.53 39.40
C THR A 92 12.62 -5.05 38.80
N ALA A 93 12.73 -6.36 38.58
CA ALA A 93 13.87 -6.99 37.91
C ALA A 93 14.09 -6.51 36.45
N VAL A 94 13.03 -6.19 35.70
CA VAL A 94 13.13 -5.74 34.30
C VAL A 94 13.57 -4.28 34.20
N LEU A 95 13.18 -3.45 35.17
CA LEU A 95 13.67 -2.07 35.26
C LEU A 95 15.16 -2.01 35.64
N ALA A 96 15.61 -2.92 36.52
CA ALA A 96 17.00 -3.00 36.92
C ALA A 96 17.93 -3.41 35.76
N SER A 97 17.51 -4.33 34.88
CA SER A 97 18.35 -4.79 33.76
C SER A 97 18.59 -3.71 32.71
N VAL A 98 17.56 -2.92 32.37
CA VAL A 98 17.71 -1.79 31.42
C VAL A 98 18.58 -0.69 32.03
N GLY A 99 18.40 -0.37 33.31
CA GLY A 99 19.23 0.63 34.01
C GLY A 99 20.71 0.22 34.10
N LEU A 100 20.99 -1.05 34.36
CA LEU A 100 22.36 -1.56 34.45
C LEU A 100 23.06 -1.55 33.09
N LEU A 101 22.36 -1.90 32.00
CA LEU A 101 22.93 -1.93 30.66
C LEU A 101 23.25 -0.53 30.13
N VAL A 102 22.37 0.45 30.38
CA VAL A 102 22.64 1.86 30.04
C VAL A 102 23.80 2.42 30.86
N THR A 103 23.86 2.12 32.17
CA THR A 103 24.95 2.63 33.04
C THR A 103 26.30 1.99 32.68
N ALA A 104 26.34 0.69 32.40
CA ALA A 104 27.55 -0.01 31.98
C ALA A 104 28.06 0.47 30.60
N GLY A 105 27.15 0.70 29.65
CA GLY A 105 27.50 1.20 28.32
C GLY A 105 28.13 2.60 28.36
N VAL A 106 27.56 3.52 29.16
CA VAL A 106 28.08 4.89 29.30
C VAL A 106 29.43 4.89 30.04
N ALA A 107 29.60 4.06 31.08
CA ALA A 107 30.88 3.93 31.78
C ALA A 107 32.00 3.39 30.86
N PHE A 108 31.70 2.39 30.03
CA PHE A 108 32.68 1.82 29.09
C PHE A 108 33.09 2.83 28.00
N VAL A 109 32.14 3.59 27.46
CA VAL A 109 32.44 4.67 26.50
C VAL A 109 33.23 5.81 27.16
N GLY A 110 32.97 6.10 28.43
CA GLY A 110 33.73 7.06 29.23
C GLY A 110 35.18 6.65 29.47
N LEU A 111 35.44 5.36 29.76
CA LEU A 111 36.80 4.82 29.91
C LEU A 111 37.59 4.86 28.59
N ARG A 112 36.94 4.52 27.46
CA ARG A 112 37.58 4.56 26.14
C ARG A 112 37.98 5.98 25.74
N ARG A 113 37.18 7.00 26.05
CA ARG A 113 37.52 8.42 25.78
C ARG A 113 38.69 8.93 26.64
N ARG A 114 38.97 8.30 27.79
CA ARG A 114 40.07 8.66 28.70
C ARG A 114 41.36 7.85 28.47
N GLY A 115 41.38 6.93 27.50
CA GLY A 115 42.57 6.15 27.14
C GLY A 115 43.03 5.13 28.19
N LEU A 116 42.10 4.64 29.03
CA LEU A 116 42.38 3.68 30.10
C LEU A 116 42.11 2.22 29.71
N VAL A 117 41.68 1.97 28.47
CA VAL A 117 41.48 0.64 27.84
C VAL A 117 41.85 0.73 26.38
#